data_AF-A0A2K6E7T0-F1
#
_entry.id   AF-A0A2K6E7T0-F1
#
_cell.length_a   1.000
_cell.length_b   1.000
_cell.length_c   1.000
_cell.angle_alpha   90.00
_cell.angle_beta   90.00
_cell.angle_gamma   90.00
#
_symmetry.space_group_name_H-M   'P 1'
#
loop_
_entity.id
_entity.type
_entity.pdbx_description
1 polymer ?
#
loop_
_entity_poly.entity_id
_entity_poly.type
_entity_poly.pdbx_seq_one_letter_code
_entity_poly.pdbx_strand_id
1 'polypeptide(L)'
;MGKRDNRVAYMNPIAMARSRGPVQSSGPTIQDYLNRPRPTWEEVKEQLEKKKKGSKALKELEKHREKLLSGSESSSKKRQRKKKEKKKSGRIRVY
;
A
#
# COMPACT_ATOMS: atom_id res chain seq x y z
N MET A 1 -23.13 41.45 -40.63
CA MET A 1 -22.47 40.42 -39.78
C MET A 1 -20.96 40.59 -39.94
N GLY A 2 -20.31 41.31 -39.01
CA GLY A 2 -18.90 41.68 -39.13
C GLY A 2 -17.96 40.48 -39.00
N LYS A 3 -16.83 40.50 -39.72
CA LYS A 3 -15.79 39.48 -39.64
C LYS A 3 -15.19 39.48 -38.22
N ARG A 4 -15.19 38.32 -37.56
CA ARG A 4 -14.50 38.17 -36.27
C ARG A 4 -13.00 38.25 -36.49
N ASP A 5 -12.34 39.04 -35.66
CA ASP A 5 -10.89 39.21 -35.71
C ASP A 5 -10.21 37.92 -35.23
N ASN A 6 -9.35 37.33 -36.06
CA ASN A 6 -8.64 36.07 -35.77
C ASN A 6 -7.25 36.29 -35.16
N ARG A 7 -6.93 37.53 -34.78
CA ARG A 7 -5.64 37.88 -34.20
C ARG A 7 -5.50 37.22 -32.83
N VAL A 8 -4.50 36.35 -32.69
CA VAL A 8 -4.14 35.76 -31.40
C VAL A 8 -3.55 36.87 -30.55
N ALA A 9 -4.26 37.29 -29.50
CA ALA A 9 -3.72 38.24 -28.54
C ALA A 9 -2.49 37.63 -27.87
N TYR A 10 -1.35 38.32 -27.90
CA TYR A 10 -0.19 37.92 -27.13
C TYR A 10 -0.52 38.08 -25.65
N MET A 11 -0.81 36.96 -24.99
CA MET A 11 -1.07 36.92 -23.56
C MET A 11 0.19 36.51 -22.82
N ASN A 12 0.48 37.20 -21.72
CA ASN A 12 1.61 36.87 -20.86
C ASN A 12 1.36 35.51 -20.16
N PRO A 13 2.16 34.47 -20.43
CA PRO A 13 1.93 33.14 -19.87
C PRO A 13 2.01 33.11 -18.33
N ILE A 14 2.82 33.99 -17.74
CA ILE A 14 2.94 34.12 -16.28
C ILE A 14 1.65 34.72 -15.70
N ALA A 15 1.08 35.73 -16.36
CA ALA A 15 -0.20 36.32 -15.96
C ALA A 15 -1.34 35.30 -16.11
N MET A 16 -1.33 34.50 -17.17
CA MET A 16 -2.29 33.41 -17.39
C MET A 16 -2.18 32.29 -16.34
N ALA A 17 -0.96 31.92 -15.95
CA ALA A 17 -0.76 30.91 -14.91
C ALA A 17 -1.27 31.41 -13.55
N ARG A 18 -1.07 32.70 -13.24
CA ARG A 18 -1.56 33.33 -12.00
C ARG A 18 -3.08 33.49 -11.97
N SER A 19 -3.70 33.87 -13.10
CA SER A 19 -5.16 34.06 -13.16
C SER A 19 -5.93 32.75 -13.06
N ARG A 20 -5.32 31.62 -13.41
CA ARG A 20 -5.91 30.28 -13.26
C ARG A 20 -6.10 29.83 -11.81
N GLY A 21 -5.63 30.60 -10.83
CA GLY A 21 -5.80 30.31 -9.41
C GLY A 21 -4.95 29.12 -8.94
N PRO A 22 -5.03 28.75 -7.66
CA PRO A 22 -4.33 27.58 -7.15
C PRO A 22 -4.66 26.33 -7.98
N VAL A 23 -3.63 25.55 -8.30
CA VAL A 23 -3.76 24.28 -9.02
C VAL A 23 -4.84 23.46 -8.32
N GLN A 24 -5.83 23.00 -9.09
CA GLN A 24 -6.96 22.21 -8.59
C GLN A 24 -6.42 21.14 -7.64
N SER A 25 -6.80 21.26 -6.36
CA SER A 25 -6.41 20.35 -5.29
C SER A 25 -6.54 18.92 -5.80
N SER A 26 -5.52 18.08 -5.58
CA SER A 26 -5.45 16.70 -6.05
C SER A 26 -6.46 15.76 -5.37
N GLY A 27 -7.51 16.30 -4.75
CA GLY A 27 -8.51 15.58 -3.99
C GLY A 27 -9.90 15.66 -4.65
N PRO A 28 -10.82 14.77 -4.24
CA PRO A 28 -12.20 14.84 -4.68
C PRO A 28 -12.77 16.21 -4.34
N THR A 29 -13.40 16.83 -5.33
CA THR A 29 -14.11 18.08 -5.18
C THR A 29 -15.28 17.91 -4.22
N ILE A 30 -15.77 19.01 -3.66
CA ILE A 30 -16.97 18.98 -2.80
C ILE A 30 -18.15 18.34 -3.55
N GLN A 31 -18.27 18.60 -4.86
CA GLN A 31 -19.29 18.03 -5.72
C GLN A 31 -19.18 16.49 -5.82
N ASP A 32 -17.98 15.93 -5.74
CA ASP A 32 -17.76 14.47 -5.72
C ASP A 32 -18.29 13.80 -4.45
N TYR A 33 -18.36 14.54 -3.32
CA TYR A 33 -18.98 14.05 -2.10
C TYR A 33 -20.50 14.10 -2.19
N LEU A 34 -21.04 15.20 -2.74
CA LEU A 34 -22.49 15.41 -2.86
C LEU A 34 -23.13 14.45 -3.86
N ASN A 35 -22.40 14.09 -4.93
CA ASN A 35 -22.89 13.21 -5.99
C ASN A 35 -22.59 11.73 -5.77
N ARG A 36 -22.12 11.33 -4.58
CA ARG A 36 -21.81 9.91 -4.35
C ARG A 36 -23.07 9.05 -4.41
N PRO A 37 -23.06 7.94 -5.16
CA PRO A 37 -24.15 6.99 -5.13
C PRO A 37 -24.28 6.49 -3.70
N ARG A 38 -25.48 6.65 -3.12
CA ARG A 38 -25.77 6.10 -1.81
C ARG A 38 -25.78 4.58 -1.94
N PRO A 39 -25.03 3.85 -1.11
CA PRO A 39 -25.03 2.41 -1.18
C PRO A 39 -26.43 1.89 -0.85
N THR A 40 -26.89 0.93 -1.63
CA THR A 40 -28.14 0.23 -1.37
C THR A 40 -27.97 -0.71 -0.18
N TRP A 41 -29.07 -1.07 0.49
CA TRP A 41 -29.03 -1.97 1.66
C TRP A 41 -28.40 -3.34 1.34
N GLU A 42 -28.55 -3.80 0.10
CA GLU A 42 -27.94 -5.04 -0.40
C GLU A 42 -26.41 -4.92 -0.52
N GLU A 43 -25.91 -3.81 -1.04
CA GLU A 43 -24.46 -3.54 -1.10
C GLU A 43 -23.87 -3.37 0.30
N VAL A 44 -24.61 -2.79 1.24
CA VAL A 44 -24.17 -2.67 2.65
C VAL A 44 -24.06 -4.05 3.30
N LYS A 45 -25.03 -4.95 3.09
CA LYS A 45 -24.96 -6.33 3.57
C LYS A 45 -23.78 -7.07 2.94
N GLU A 46 -23.58 -6.91 1.63
CA GLU A 46 -22.45 -7.53 0.93
C GLU A 46 -21.10 -6.99 1.43
N GLN A 47 -20.99 -5.70 1.72
CA GLN A 47 -19.81 -5.11 2.36
C GLN A 47 -19.58 -5.67 3.75
N LEU A 48 -20.63 -5.89 4.54
CA LEU A 48 -20.53 -6.48 5.86
C LEU A 48 -20.06 -7.94 5.76
N GLU A 49 -20.58 -8.70 4.80
CA GLU A 49 -20.14 -10.07 4.50
C GLU A 49 -18.69 -10.12 3.99
N LYS A 50 -18.27 -9.17 3.13
CA LYS A 50 -16.88 -9.04 2.67
C LYS A 50 -15.94 -8.67 3.83
N LYS A 51 -16.34 -7.75 4.71
CA LYS A 51 -15.59 -7.38 5.92
C LYS A 51 -15.48 -8.57 6.88
N LYS A 52 -16.56 -9.31 7.11
CA LYS A 52 -16.57 -10.53 7.94
C LYS A 52 -15.73 -11.66 7.34
N LYS A 53 -15.73 -11.82 6.01
CA LYS A 53 -14.95 -12.85 5.31
C LYS A 53 -13.45 -12.59 5.30
N GLY A 54 -13.02 -11.42 5.78
CA GLY A 54 -11.62 -11.04 5.94
C GLY A 54 -10.92 -10.81 4.60
N SER A 55 -10.12 -9.75 4.54
CA SER A 55 -9.30 -9.44 3.37
C SER A 55 -8.40 -10.64 3.04
N LYS A 56 -8.31 -11.04 1.75
CA LYS A 56 -7.40 -12.12 1.29
C LYS A 56 -5.97 -11.94 1.81
N ALA A 57 -5.53 -10.68 1.96
CA ALA A 57 -4.25 -10.29 2.54
C ALA A 57 -4.03 -10.77 3.99
N LEU A 58 -5.07 -10.81 4.85
CA LEU A 58 -4.96 -11.32 6.21
C LEU A 58 -4.75 -12.85 6.22
N LYS A 59 -5.46 -13.57 5.34
CA LYS A 59 -5.32 -15.04 5.20
C LYS A 59 -3.95 -15.45 4.65
N GLU A 60 -3.36 -14.62 3.79
CA GLU A 60 -2.03 -14.86 3.24
C GLU A 60 -0.92 -14.61 4.29
N LEU A 61 -1.10 -13.60 5.13
CA LEU A 61 -0.24 -13.33 6.30
C LEU A 61 -0.23 -14.48 7.30
N GLU A 62 -1.38 -15.08 7.57
CA GLU A 62 -1.52 -16.20 8.50
C GLU A 62 -0.80 -17.46 8.02
N LYS A 63 -0.94 -17.81 6.73
CA LYS A 63 -0.21 -18.92 6.10
C LYS A 63 1.31 -18.72 6.09
N HIS A 64 1.77 -17.48 5.90
CA HIS A 64 3.19 -17.16 5.95
C HIS A 64 3.74 -17.31 7.37
N ARG A 65 2.95 -16.91 8.38
CA ARG A 65 3.31 -17.05 9.80
C ARG A 65 3.44 -18.51 10.22
N GLU A 66 2.53 -19.37 9.78
CA GLU A 66 2.56 -20.82 10.03
C GLU A 66 3.83 -21.49 9.45
N LYS A 67 4.20 -21.14 8.22
CA LYS A 67 5.42 -21.65 7.56
C LYS A 67 6.72 -21.22 8.26
N LEU A 68 6.77 -20.00 8.80
CA LEU A 68 7.95 -19.52 9.53
C LEU A 68 8.10 -20.20 10.89
N LEU A 69 6.99 -20.46 11.58
CA LEU A 69 6.99 -21.14 12.88
C LEU A 69 7.51 -22.58 12.75
N SER A 70 7.05 -23.35 11.76
CA SER A 70 7.48 -24.74 11.55
C SER A 70 8.95 -24.87 11.11
N GLY A 71 9.48 -23.90 10.37
CA GLY A 71 10.90 -23.89 9.96
C GLY A 71 11.89 -23.52 11.09
N SER A 72 11.42 -22.88 12.16
CA SER A 72 12.28 -22.30 13.20
C SER A 72 12.77 -23.31 14.26
N GLU A 73 11.99 -24.34 14.55
CA GLU A 73 12.31 -25.34 15.58
C GLU A 73 13.49 -26.24 15.21
N SER A 74 13.64 -26.57 13.92
CA SER A 74 14.69 -27.46 13.41
C SER A 74 16.04 -26.76 13.25
N SER A 75 16.03 -25.48 12.88
CA SER A 75 17.24 -24.66 12.65
C SER A 75 17.99 -24.32 13.95
N SER A 76 17.26 -24.00 15.02
CA SER A 76 17.86 -23.59 16.30
C SER A 76 18.65 -24.72 16.96
N LYS A 77 18.14 -25.95 16.91
CA LYS A 77 18.77 -27.17 17.46
C LYS A 77 20.06 -27.54 16.73
N LYS A 78 20.10 -27.39 15.40
CA LYS A 78 21.30 -27.66 14.57
C LYS A 78 22.41 -26.64 14.84
N ARG A 79 22.05 -25.36 15.02
CA ARG A 79 22.98 -24.28 15.35
C ARG A 79 23.60 -24.44 16.75
N GLN A 80 22.81 -24.87 17.75
CA GLN A 80 23.33 -25.14 19.09
C GLN A 80 24.30 -26.33 19.14
N ARG A 81 24.00 -27.43 18.44
CA ARG A 81 24.90 -28.61 18.37
C ARG A 81 26.26 -28.25 17.75
N LYS A 82 26.27 -27.53 16.63
CA LYS A 82 27.51 -27.09 15.95
C LYS A 82 28.37 -26.14 16.81
N LYS A 83 27.74 -25.29 17.64
CA LYS A 83 28.46 -24.43 18.59
C LYS A 83 29.09 -25.23 19.75
N LYS A 84 28.42 -26.28 20.24
CA LYS A 84 28.93 -27.16 21.29
C LYS A 84 30.10 -28.02 20.78
N GLU A 85 30.04 -28.45 19.53
CA GLU A 85 31.09 -29.25 18.88
C GLU A 85 32.38 -28.45 18.65
N LYS A 86 32.27 -27.22 18.13
CA LYS A 86 33.44 -26.32 17.98
C LYS A 86 34.13 -25.97 19.30
N LYS A 87 33.36 -25.87 20.40
CA LYS A 87 33.93 -25.66 21.74
C LYS A 87 34.69 -26.89 22.26
N LYS A 88 34.29 -28.10 21.88
CA LYS A 88 35.00 -29.33 22.25
C LYS A 88 36.28 -29.51 21.42
N SER A 89 36.23 -29.25 20.12
CA SER A 89 37.41 -29.41 19.25
C SER A 89 38.52 -28.38 19.51
N GLY A 90 38.17 -27.16 19.95
CA GLY A 90 39.15 -26.16 20.37
C GLY A 90 39.92 -26.50 21.65
N ARG A 91 39.36 -27.38 22.51
CA ARG A 91 39.99 -27.80 23.78
C ARG A 91 41.00 -28.94 23.61
N ILE A 92 40.96 -29.66 22.49
CA ILE A 92 41.82 -30.83 22.21
C ILE A 92 43.14 -30.42 21.53
N ARG A 93 43.26 -29.17 21.03
CA ARG A 93 44.40 -28.70 20.22
C ARG A 93 45.54 -28.06 21.02
N VAL A 94 45.62 -28.33 22.33
CA VAL A 94 46.68 -27.80 23.21
C VAL A 94 47.33 -29.00 23.91
N TYR A 95 48.14 -29.75 23.17
CA TYR A 95 49.19 -30.66 23.64
C TYR A 95 50.21 -30.80 22.51
#